data_AF-A0A7D9M540-F1
#
_entry.id   AF-A0A7D9M540-F1
#
_cell.length_a   1.000
_cell.length_b   1.000
_cell.length_c   1.000
_cell.angle_alpha   90.00
_cell.angle_beta   90.00
_cell.angle_gamma   90.00
#
_symmetry.space_group_name_H-M   'P 1'
#
loop_
_entity.id
_entity.type
_entity.pdbx_description
1 polymer ?
#
loop_
_entity_poly.entity_id
_entity_poly.type
_entity_poly.pdbx_seq_one_letter_code
_entity_poly.pdbx_strand_id
1 'polypeptide(L)'
;MDIVKTLNCNRAIPDLDSLTTNLVESCVKDTKENYQRFWRHKLENSSKLTFYTSIKEDYELETYLTTITNSNQRKHLTQLRLSNHKLMIELGRYENIPREDRICKVCQAGEIETEHHFLTSCEAYSSL
;
A
#
# COMPACT_ATOMS: atom_id res chain seq x y z
N MET A 1 3.01 -55.43 43.45
CA MET A 1 1.64 -54.92 43.62
C MET A 1 1.51 -53.76 42.64
N ASP A 2 0.83 -54.06 41.54
CA ASP A 2 0.58 -53.22 40.38
C ASP A 2 0.03 -51.83 40.70
N ILE A 3 0.41 -50.80 39.93
CA ILE A 3 -0.54 -49.94 39.17
C ILE A 3 0.16 -49.31 37.94
N VAL A 4 0.63 -50.10 36.96
CA VAL A 4 0.98 -49.55 35.62
C VAL A 4 0.40 -50.43 34.51
N LYS A 5 -0.93 -50.53 34.50
CA LYS A 5 -1.79 -50.80 33.35
C LYS A 5 -3.02 -49.93 33.64
N THR A 6 -3.47 -48.97 32.83
CA THR A 6 -3.74 -49.05 31.39
C THR A 6 -4.06 -47.62 30.93
N LEU A 7 -3.31 -47.06 29.99
CA LEU A 7 -3.82 -46.03 29.08
C LEU A 7 -3.33 -46.41 27.69
N ASN A 8 -4.12 -47.27 27.05
CA ASN A 8 -3.97 -47.62 25.65
C ASN A 8 -4.53 -46.45 24.83
N CYS A 9 -3.73 -45.42 24.62
CA CYS A 9 -4.03 -44.37 23.64
C CYS A 9 -3.11 -44.57 22.44
N ASN A 10 -3.49 -45.49 21.55
CA ASN A 10 -2.90 -45.63 20.21
C ASN A 10 -3.34 -44.49 19.27
N ARG A 11 -3.27 -43.25 19.73
CA ARG A 11 -3.25 -42.10 18.83
C ARG A 11 -1.83 -41.58 18.84
N ALA A 12 -1.20 -41.62 17.67
CA ALA A 12 0.03 -40.88 17.44
C ALA A 12 -0.20 -39.45 17.94
N ILE A 13 0.49 -39.09 19.02
CA ILE A 13 0.53 -37.71 19.50
C ILE A 13 1.16 -36.94 18.33
N PRO A 14 0.46 -35.96 17.73
CA PRO A 14 1.02 -35.22 16.62
C PRO A 14 2.35 -34.63 17.05
N ASP A 15 3.35 -34.70 16.17
CA ASP A 15 4.67 -34.16 16.43
C ASP A 15 4.54 -32.73 16.95
N LEU A 16 5.12 -32.47 18.13
CA LEU A 16 5.03 -31.19 18.82
C LEU A 16 5.53 -30.07 17.92
N ASP A 17 6.55 -30.35 17.11
CA ASP A 17 7.08 -29.41 16.13
C ASP A 17 6.04 -29.07 15.05
N SER A 18 5.34 -30.06 14.50
CA SER A 18 4.25 -29.84 13.53
C SER A 18 3.09 -29.00 14.09
N LEU A 19 2.70 -29.23 15.35
CA LEU A 19 1.70 -28.42 16.05
C LEU A 19 2.18 -26.96 16.22
N THR A 20 3.44 -26.76 16.58
CA THR A 20 4.00 -25.41 16.74
C THR A 20 4.13 -24.68 15.39
N THR A 21 4.53 -25.35 14.32
CA THR A 21 4.61 -24.76 12.97
C THR A 21 3.23 -24.32 12.48
N ASN A 22 2.21 -25.16 12.59
CA ASN A 22 0.85 -24.82 12.16
C ASN A 22 0.28 -23.62 12.94
N LEU A 23 0.54 -23.54 14.25
CA LEU A 23 0.12 -22.40 15.08
C LEU A 23 0.82 -21.11 14.66
N VAL A 24 2.13 -21.16 14.42
CA VAL A 24 2.90 -20.00 13.94
C VAL A 24 2.40 -19.53 12.57
N GLU A 25 2.18 -20.45 11.63
CA GLU A 25 1.65 -20.13 10.31
C GLU A 25 0.27 -19.46 10.39
N SER A 26 -0.62 -19.98 11.25
CA SER A 26 -1.93 -19.37 11.52
C SER A 26 -1.78 -17.95 12.07
N CYS A 27 -0.92 -17.74 13.08
CA CYS A 27 -0.72 -16.42 13.66
C CYS A 27 -0.15 -15.41 12.66
N VAL A 28 0.78 -15.82 11.79
CA VAL A 28 1.33 -14.97 10.73
C VAL A 28 0.24 -14.58 9.74
N LYS A 29 -0.58 -15.56 9.32
CA LYS A 29 -1.71 -15.32 8.43
C LYS A 29 -2.71 -14.33 9.03
N ASP A 30 -3.15 -14.57 10.26
CA ASP A 30 -4.13 -13.72 10.95
C ASP A 30 -3.60 -12.29 11.11
N THR A 31 -2.32 -12.15 11.46
CA THR A 31 -1.65 -10.84 11.59
C THR A 31 -1.62 -10.10 10.25
N LYS A 32 -1.28 -10.80 9.14
CA LYS A 32 -1.29 -10.22 7.79
C LYS A 32 -2.69 -9.74 7.41
N GLU A 33 -3.71 -10.58 7.58
CA GLU A 33 -5.09 -10.25 7.21
C GLU A 33 -5.66 -9.09 8.04
N ASN A 34 -5.36 -9.06 9.35
CA ASN A 34 -5.76 -7.97 10.23
C ASN A 34 -5.11 -6.65 9.80
N TYR A 35 -3.83 -6.66 9.48
CA TYR A 35 -3.14 -5.47 8.99
C TYR A 35 -3.70 -5.00 7.64
N GLN A 36 -3.92 -5.91 6.69
CA GLN A 36 -4.50 -5.59 5.38
C GLN A 36 -5.88 -4.94 5.51
N ARG A 37 -6.71 -5.41 6.46
CA ARG A 37 -8.00 -4.81 6.77
C ARG A 37 -7.86 -3.41 7.33
N PHE A 38 -6.95 -3.22 8.29
CA PHE A 38 -6.64 -1.90 8.85
C PHE A 38 -6.17 -0.94 7.77
N TRP A 39 -5.26 -1.38 6.89
CA TRP A 39 -4.73 -0.60 5.79
C TRP A 39 -5.81 -0.16 4.81
N ARG A 40 -6.68 -1.09 4.34
CA ARG A 40 -7.81 -0.74 3.46
C ARG A 40 -8.73 0.29 4.10
N HIS A 41 -9.11 0.07 5.35
CA HIS A 41 -9.95 1.02 6.09
C HIS A 41 -9.29 2.40 6.18
N LYS A 42 -7.96 2.48 6.39
CA LYS A 42 -7.23 3.75 6.39
C LYS A 42 -7.25 4.44 5.03
N LEU A 43 -7.14 3.71 3.93
CA LEU A 43 -7.21 4.28 2.58
C LEU A 43 -8.60 4.80 2.23
N GLU A 44 -9.64 4.01 2.51
CA GLU A 44 -11.05 4.36 2.21
C GLU A 44 -11.50 5.63 2.95
N ASN A 45 -10.95 5.87 4.14
CA ASN A 45 -11.30 7.01 4.99
C ASN A 45 -10.29 8.16 4.89
N SER A 46 -9.31 8.10 3.98
CA SER A 46 -8.31 9.13 3.81
C SER A 46 -8.70 10.12 2.72
N SER A 47 -8.67 11.42 3.03
CA SER A 47 -8.75 12.50 2.04
C SER A 47 -7.42 12.77 1.33
N LYS A 48 -6.32 12.14 1.80
CA LYS A 48 -4.98 12.15 1.19
C LYS A 48 -4.76 10.87 0.39
N LEU A 49 -3.77 10.88 -0.50
CA LEU A 49 -3.29 9.70 -1.22
C LEU A 49 -4.33 9.14 -2.21
N THR A 50 -5.23 9.98 -2.73
CA THR A 50 -6.22 9.55 -3.73
C THR A 50 -5.57 8.87 -4.93
N PHE A 51 -4.44 9.41 -5.42
CA PHE A 51 -3.69 8.79 -6.51
C PHE A 51 -3.15 7.40 -6.12
N TYR A 52 -2.51 7.27 -4.96
CA TYR A 52 -2.05 5.98 -4.44
C TYR A 52 -3.19 4.96 -4.38
N THR A 53 -4.33 5.34 -3.78
CA THR A 53 -5.51 4.48 -3.65
C THR A 53 -6.07 4.08 -5.01
N SER A 54 -5.97 4.94 -6.02
CA SER A 54 -6.44 4.62 -7.38
C SER A 54 -5.60 3.59 -8.13
N ILE A 55 -4.35 3.35 -7.70
CA ILE A 55 -3.40 2.45 -8.39
C ILE A 55 -2.90 1.30 -7.51
N LYS A 56 -3.24 1.28 -6.21
CA LYS A 56 -2.77 0.28 -5.25
C LYS A 56 -3.90 -0.71 -4.95
N GLU A 57 -3.77 -1.92 -5.47
CA GLU A 57 -4.76 -2.98 -5.34
C GLU A 57 -4.57 -3.75 -4.02
N ASP A 58 -3.38 -4.32 -3.82
CA ASP A 58 -3.07 -5.17 -2.67
C ASP A 58 -1.93 -4.63 -1.81
N TYR A 59 -1.92 -4.93 -0.51
CA TYR A 59 -0.81 -4.59 0.39
C TYR A 59 0.37 -5.57 0.19
N GLU A 60 1.06 -5.42 -0.94
CA GLU A 60 2.22 -6.23 -1.32
C GLU A 60 3.34 -5.38 -1.92
N LEU A 61 4.51 -6.00 -2.12
CA LEU A 61 5.65 -5.35 -2.76
C LEU A 61 5.29 -4.95 -4.20
N GLU A 62 5.52 -3.69 -4.52
CA GLU A 62 5.23 -3.16 -5.84
C GLU A 62 6.26 -3.61 -6.88
N THR A 63 5.79 -4.09 -8.04
CA THR A 63 6.64 -4.57 -9.14
C THR A 63 7.68 -3.55 -9.58
N TYR A 64 7.34 -2.26 -9.62
CA TYR A 64 8.28 -1.21 -10.03
C TYR A 64 9.52 -1.10 -9.12
N LEU A 65 9.42 -1.55 -7.87
CA LEU A 65 10.53 -1.50 -6.92
C LEU A 65 11.65 -2.46 -7.29
N THR A 66 11.32 -3.55 -8.01
CA THR A 66 12.28 -4.57 -8.44
C THR A 66 12.59 -4.49 -9.93
N THR A 67 11.67 -3.99 -10.77
CA THR A 67 11.86 -3.93 -12.22
C THR A 67 12.58 -2.67 -12.70
N ILE A 68 12.41 -1.53 -12.02
CA ILE A 68 13.11 -0.29 -12.39
C ILE A 68 14.52 -0.33 -11.80
N THR A 69 15.52 -0.54 -12.66
CA THR A 69 16.93 -0.60 -12.27
C THR A 69 17.48 0.76 -11.84
N ASN A 70 17.10 1.83 -12.56
CA ASN A 70 17.53 3.18 -12.26
C ASN A 70 16.94 3.67 -10.92
N SER A 71 17.82 3.91 -9.95
CA SER A 71 17.43 4.31 -8.59
C SER A 71 16.70 5.66 -8.54
N ASN A 72 17.07 6.61 -9.40
CA ASN A 72 16.42 7.92 -9.46
C ASN A 72 15.01 7.82 -10.02
N GLN A 73 14.80 7.05 -11.08
CA GLN A 73 13.46 6.82 -11.63
C GLN A 73 12.54 6.14 -10.60
N ARG A 74 13.04 5.08 -9.95
CA ARG A 74 12.31 4.40 -8.88
C ARG A 74 11.95 5.35 -7.74
N LYS A 75 12.90 6.19 -7.31
CA LYS A 75 12.69 7.21 -6.27
C LYS A 75 11.60 8.22 -6.68
N HIS A 76 11.68 8.78 -7.89
CA HIS A 76 10.69 9.75 -8.37
C HIS A 76 9.30 9.12 -8.48
N LEU A 77 9.21 7.88 -8.95
CA LEU A 77 7.94 7.15 -9.00
C LEU A 77 7.38 6.90 -7.59
N THR A 78 8.20 6.47 -6.64
CA THR A 78 7.79 6.34 -5.23
C THR A 78 7.31 7.69 -4.66
N GLN A 79 8.00 8.78 -4.96
CA GLN A 79 7.62 10.12 -4.54
C GLN A 79 6.26 10.53 -5.10
N LEU A 80 6.03 10.31 -6.39
CA LEU A 80 4.74 10.56 -7.03
C LEU A 80 3.63 9.75 -6.37
N ARG A 81 3.84 8.44 -6.20
CA ARG A 81 2.85 7.53 -5.59
C ARG A 81 2.52 7.89 -4.14
N LEU A 82 3.44 8.46 -3.38
CA LEU A 82 3.24 8.77 -1.96
C LEU A 82 2.88 10.24 -1.69
N SER A 83 2.47 10.97 -2.74
CA SER A 83 2.20 12.42 -2.69
C SER A 83 3.36 13.21 -2.05
N ASN A 84 4.60 12.85 -2.39
CA ASN A 84 5.84 13.53 -2.00
C ASN A 84 6.46 14.27 -3.21
N HIS A 85 5.67 15.15 -3.81
CA HIS A 85 6.02 15.93 -4.99
C HIS A 85 5.50 17.37 -4.86
N LYS A 86 5.75 18.19 -5.87
CA LYS A 86 5.47 19.63 -5.87
C LYS A 86 4.30 20.02 -6.79
N LEU A 87 3.32 19.14 -6.97
CA LEU A 87 2.12 19.49 -7.75
C LEU A 87 1.15 20.28 -6.86
N MET A 88 0.34 21.16 -7.44
CA MET A 88 -0.59 22.02 -6.69
C MET A 88 -1.58 21.25 -5.84
N ILE A 89 -1.93 20.00 -6.18
CA ILE A 89 -2.79 19.17 -5.33
C ILE A 89 -2.23 18.99 -3.91
N GLU A 90 -0.90 18.89 -3.78
CA GLU A 90 -0.20 18.72 -2.50
C GLU A 90 0.34 20.06 -1.96
N LEU A 91 0.93 20.92 -2.82
CA LEU A 91 1.41 22.24 -2.39
C LEU A 91 0.26 23.10 -1.84
N GLY A 92 -0.84 23.21 -2.60
CA GLY A 92 -2.01 23.98 -2.19
C GLY A 92 -2.67 23.41 -0.94
N ARG A 93 -2.49 22.12 -0.64
CA ARG A 93 -2.95 21.52 0.62
C ARG A 93 -2.18 22.10 1.82
N TYR A 94 -0.85 22.23 1.72
CA TYR A 94 -0.03 22.84 2.77
C TYR A 94 -0.33 24.34 2.96
N GLU A 95 -0.78 25.00 1.90
CA GLU A 95 -1.19 26.41 1.90
C GLU A 95 -2.68 26.62 2.26
N ASN A 96 -3.42 25.56 2.60
CA ASN A 96 -4.87 25.59 2.87
C ASN A 96 -5.74 26.14 1.73
N ILE A 97 -5.29 26.00 0.47
CA ILE A 97 -6.07 26.31 -0.72
C ILE A 97 -7.17 25.25 -0.88
N PRO A 98 -8.45 25.64 -1.12
CA PRO A 98 -9.54 24.72 -1.44
C PRO A 98 -9.16 23.78 -2.59
N ARG A 99 -9.63 22.53 -2.58
CA ARG A 99 -9.17 21.51 -3.54
C ARG A 99 -9.46 21.92 -4.98
N GLU A 100 -10.64 22.48 -5.20
CA GLU A 100 -11.17 23.04 -6.43
C GLU A 100 -10.29 24.17 -7.00
N ASP A 101 -9.56 24.89 -6.14
CA ASP A 101 -8.70 26.02 -6.52
C ASP A 101 -7.23 25.61 -6.73
N ARG A 102 -6.88 24.33 -6.58
CA ARG A 102 -5.50 23.81 -6.76
C ARG A 102 -5.18 23.59 -8.24
N ILE A 103 -5.32 24.65 -9.02
CA ILE A 103 -5.23 24.62 -10.47
C ILE A 103 -3.79 24.45 -10.94
N CYS A 104 -3.62 23.69 -12.03
CA CYS A 104 -2.37 23.54 -12.75
C CYS A 104 -1.91 24.88 -13.31
N LYS A 105 -0.73 25.32 -12.88
CA LYS A 105 -0.16 26.62 -13.26
C LYS A 105 0.65 26.57 -14.55
N VAL A 106 0.88 25.37 -15.10
CA VAL A 106 1.75 25.18 -16.28
C VAL A 106 0.97 24.99 -17.58
N CYS A 107 -0.24 24.39 -17.53
CA CYS A 107 -1.13 24.29 -18.69
C CYS A 107 -2.16 25.41 -18.69
N GLN A 108 -2.85 25.60 -19.82
CA GLN A 108 -3.92 26.60 -19.94
C GLN A 108 -5.33 26.01 -19.74
N ALA A 109 -5.43 24.73 -19.40
CA ALA A 109 -6.70 24.01 -19.31
C ALA A 109 -7.58 24.41 -18.11
N GLY A 110 -7.01 25.09 -17.10
CA GLY A 110 -7.75 25.48 -15.88
C GLY A 110 -8.19 24.30 -15.01
N GLU A 111 -7.53 23.14 -15.14
CA GLU A 111 -7.83 21.93 -14.38
C GLU A 111 -7.03 21.85 -13.06
N ILE A 112 -7.53 21.06 -12.11
CA ILE A 112 -6.82 20.76 -10.85
C ILE A 112 -5.54 19.96 -11.14
N GLU A 113 -4.39 20.40 -10.61
CA GLU A 113 -3.09 19.75 -10.83
C GLU A 113 -2.90 18.49 -9.97
N THR A 114 -3.66 17.45 -10.30
CA THR A 114 -3.51 16.11 -9.71
C THR A 114 -2.37 15.33 -10.34
N GLU A 115 -1.92 14.26 -9.67
CA GLU A 115 -0.97 13.30 -10.25
C GLU A 115 -1.50 12.67 -11.55
N HIS A 116 -2.83 12.47 -11.67
CA HIS A 116 -3.46 11.99 -12.89
C HIS A 116 -3.34 13.02 -14.02
N HIS A 117 -3.74 14.27 -13.77
CA HIS A 117 -3.58 15.35 -14.74
C HIS A 117 -2.12 15.48 -15.21
N PHE A 118 -1.17 15.45 -14.26
CA PHE A 118 0.27 15.47 -14.55
C PHE A 118 0.71 14.34 -15.49
N LEU A 119 0.25 13.10 -15.26
CA LEU A 119 0.69 11.93 -16.02
C LEU A 119 0.01 11.76 -17.38
N THR A 120 -1.26 12.15 -17.52
CA THR A 120 -2.08 11.70 -18.66
C THR A 120 -2.76 12.81 -19.46
N SER A 121 -2.94 14.00 -18.88
CA SER A 121 -3.86 15.00 -19.45
C SER A 121 -3.24 16.39 -19.65
N CYS A 122 -2.13 16.67 -18.97
CA CYS A 122 -1.47 17.97 -19.04
C CYS A 122 -0.68 18.13 -20.34
N GLU A 123 -1.16 19.00 -21.23
CA GLU A 123 -0.47 19.35 -22.49
C GLU A 123 0.97 19.86 -22.27
N ALA A 124 1.21 20.59 -21.17
CA ALA A 124 2.53 21.13 -20.84
C ALA A 124 3.56 20.05 -20.47
N TYR A 125 3.10 18.87 -20.05
CA TYR A 125 3.96 17.73 -19.72
C TYR A 125 3.95 16.64 -20.81
N SER A 126 3.24 16.84 -21.91
CA SER A 126 3.10 15.85 -22.99
C SER A 126 4.41 15.49 -23.72
N SER A 127 5.45 16.32 -23.58
CA SER A 127 6.74 16.18 -24.25
C SER A 127 7.91 15.83 -23.32
N LEU A 128 7.61 15.46 -22.06
CA LEU A 128 8.59 15.01 -21.05
C LEU A 128 8.83 13.50 -21.13
#